data_AF-A0A8K0N6T5-F1
#
_entry.id   AF-A0A8K0N6T5-F1
#
_cell.length_a   1.000
_cell.length_b   1.000
_cell.length_c   1.000
_cell.angle_alpha   90.00
_cell.angle_beta   90.00
_cell.angle_gamma   90.00
#
_symmetry.space_group_name_H-M   'P 1'
#
loop_
_entity.id
_entity.type
_entity.pdbx_description
1 polymer ?
#
loop_
_entity_poly.entity_id
_entity_poly.type
_entity_poly.pdbx_seq_one_letter_code
_entity_poly.pdbx_strand_id
1 'polypeptide(L)'
;MVAPLLYILVAPTYTFQGQDDYAKYELAFSALVYPALILSYAGVAVIWVMLITTFLMAAVMLVIWETNIFFVLLFLAVFVGIEGVYMTSLLHKVPRGGWVPFAISSLFLVITLSWTYGRSKKSEYEAVKKMGRVEFDQLIACSTRVPRICFFCTDLIHGIPPIVRHYVQRVSSLRKVMVFVTVRSVLPEERFLVAKLGSEGVYRCIVQYGYMDKHSMEGKEYIASVVSVLKEIAENAQESEMLDSAPNSGAI
;
A
#
# COMPACT_ATOMS: atom_id res chain seq x y z
N MET A 1 -16.79 -16.32 -15.00
CA MET A 1 -17.11 -17.71 -15.41
C MET A 1 -17.75 -18.49 -14.26
N VAL A 2 -18.82 -17.97 -13.63
CA VAL A 2 -19.56 -18.66 -12.53
C VAL A 2 -21.09 -18.54 -12.69
N ALA A 3 -21.58 -17.73 -13.64
CA ALA A 3 -23.00 -17.49 -13.84
C ALA A 3 -23.85 -18.65 -14.41
N PRO A 4 -23.33 -19.63 -15.19
CA PRO A 4 -24.23 -20.62 -15.82
C PRO A 4 -24.56 -21.84 -14.94
N LEU A 5 -23.89 -22.03 -13.80
CA LEU A 5 -24.06 -23.25 -12.98
C LEU A 5 -25.26 -23.20 -12.02
N LEU A 6 -25.75 -22.01 -11.65
CA LEU A 6 -26.90 -21.90 -10.74
C LEU A 6 -28.25 -22.08 -11.47
N TYR A 7 -28.27 -21.96 -12.80
CA TYR A 7 -29.49 -22.04 -13.62
C TYR A 7 -30.00 -23.49 -13.75
N ILE A 8 -29.12 -24.48 -13.60
CA ILE A 8 -29.45 -25.90 -13.81
C ILE A 8 -30.14 -26.53 -12.58
N LEU A 9 -29.98 -25.95 -11.38
CA LEU A 9 -30.44 -26.57 -10.13
C LEU A 9 -31.90 -26.24 -9.75
N VAL A 10 -32.61 -25.40 -10.51
CA VAL A 10 -33.97 -24.92 -10.18
C VAL A 10 -34.97 -25.13 -11.33
N ALA A 11 -34.66 -25.96 -12.32
CA ALA A 11 -35.61 -26.22 -13.41
C ALA A 11 -36.56 -27.39 -13.05
N PRO A 12 -37.89 -27.16 -12.89
CA PRO A 12 -38.84 -28.25 -12.81
C PRO A 12 -39.00 -28.87 -14.20
N THR A 13 -38.84 -30.19 -14.29
CA THR A 13 -39.08 -30.99 -15.49
C THR A 13 -40.55 -30.97 -15.88
N TYR A 14 -40.94 -30.13 -16.84
CA TYR A 14 -42.21 -30.26 -17.57
C TYR A 14 -41.98 -30.03 -19.07
N THR A 15 -42.14 -31.10 -19.83
CA THR A 15 -42.22 -31.12 -21.30
C THR A 15 -43.61 -30.66 -21.75
N PHE A 16 -43.74 -29.56 -22.51
CA PHE A 16 -44.56 -29.44 -23.74
C PHE A 16 -44.65 -27.98 -24.26
N GLN A 17 -44.51 -27.84 -25.60
CA GLN A 17 -45.02 -26.79 -26.51
C GLN A 17 -44.76 -25.29 -26.21
N GLY A 18 -43.81 -24.69 -26.94
CA GLY A 18 -43.76 -23.23 -27.18
C GLY A 18 -42.37 -22.58 -27.23
N GLN A 19 -41.50 -22.92 -28.19
CA GLN A 19 -40.16 -22.31 -28.36
C GLN A 19 -40.20 -20.75 -28.41
N ASP A 20 -41.24 -20.19 -29.04
CA ASP A 20 -41.43 -18.72 -29.17
C ASP A 20 -41.85 -18.05 -27.85
N ASP A 21 -42.57 -18.78 -26.98
CA ASP A 21 -43.00 -18.27 -25.69
C ASP A 21 -41.82 -18.19 -24.71
N TYR A 22 -40.91 -19.18 -24.71
CA TYR A 22 -39.69 -19.14 -23.88
C TYR A 22 -38.78 -17.94 -24.21
N ALA A 23 -38.57 -17.64 -25.50
CA ALA A 23 -37.78 -16.48 -25.91
C ALA A 23 -38.43 -15.16 -25.46
N LYS A 24 -39.77 -15.10 -25.45
CA LYS A 24 -40.53 -13.94 -25.00
C LYS A 24 -40.45 -13.76 -23.48
N TYR A 25 -40.50 -14.84 -22.71
CA TYR A 25 -40.32 -14.81 -21.25
C TYR A 25 -38.88 -14.53 -20.84
N GLU A 26 -37.86 -15.06 -21.55
CA GLU A 26 -36.46 -14.73 -21.29
C GLU A 26 -36.13 -13.26 -21.65
N LEU A 27 -36.67 -12.74 -22.76
CA LEU A 27 -36.55 -11.33 -23.11
C LEU A 27 -37.28 -10.43 -22.11
N ALA A 28 -38.46 -10.81 -21.64
CA ALA A 28 -39.19 -10.05 -20.62
C ALA A 28 -38.49 -10.09 -19.25
N PHE A 29 -37.97 -11.25 -18.85
CA PHE A 29 -37.22 -11.42 -17.61
C PHE A 29 -35.92 -10.62 -17.66
N SER A 30 -35.16 -10.69 -18.77
CA SER A 30 -33.96 -9.88 -18.94
C SER A 30 -34.27 -8.37 -19.03
N ALA A 31 -35.29 -7.95 -19.78
CA ALA A 31 -35.65 -6.54 -19.92
C ALA A 31 -36.20 -5.90 -18.64
N LEU A 32 -36.80 -6.67 -17.72
CA LEU A 32 -37.36 -6.14 -16.47
C LEU A 32 -36.43 -6.34 -15.26
N VAL A 33 -35.74 -7.49 -15.18
CA VAL A 33 -34.93 -7.84 -14.00
C VAL A 33 -33.55 -7.21 -14.03
N TYR A 34 -32.86 -7.16 -15.18
CA TYR A 34 -31.54 -6.54 -15.26
C TYR A 34 -31.54 -5.04 -14.87
N PRO A 35 -32.41 -4.16 -15.41
CA PRO A 35 -32.40 -2.76 -15.01
C PRO A 35 -32.84 -2.56 -13.57
N ALA A 36 -33.82 -3.32 -13.07
CA ALA A 36 -34.24 -3.24 -11.67
C ALA A 36 -33.13 -3.69 -10.70
N LEU A 37 -32.38 -4.73 -11.05
CA LEU A 37 -31.24 -5.22 -10.27
C LEU A 37 -30.08 -4.21 -10.27
N ILE A 38 -29.75 -3.64 -11.43
CA ILE A 38 -28.71 -2.61 -11.57
C ILE A 38 -29.07 -1.35 -10.76
N LEU A 39 -30.33 -0.89 -10.84
CA LEU A 39 -30.82 0.26 -10.08
C LEU A 39 -30.75 0.01 -8.57
N SER A 40 -31.03 -1.22 -8.13
CA SER A 40 -30.92 -1.58 -6.70
C SER A 40 -29.47 -1.58 -6.21
N TYR A 41 -28.52 -2.11 -6.99
CA TYR A 41 -27.09 -2.11 -6.65
C TYR A 41 -26.52 -0.69 -6.60
N ALA A 42 -26.79 0.11 -7.63
CA ALA A 42 -26.35 1.50 -7.68
C ALA A 42 -26.96 2.31 -6.51
N GLY A 43 -28.22 2.06 -6.16
CA GLY A 43 -28.88 2.70 -5.02
C GLY A 43 -28.18 2.43 -3.69
N VAL A 44 -27.69 1.21 -3.43
CA VAL A 44 -26.92 0.90 -2.22
C VAL A 44 -25.57 1.61 -2.21
N ALA A 45 -24.85 1.62 -3.34
CA ALA A 45 -23.55 2.32 -3.41
C ALA A 45 -23.72 3.85 -3.24
N VAL A 46 -24.76 4.42 -3.85
CA VAL A 46 -25.07 5.85 -3.79
C VAL A 46 -25.44 6.28 -2.37
N ILE A 47 -26.27 5.53 -1.63
CA ILE A 47 -26.60 5.91 -0.25
C ILE A 47 -25.37 5.87 0.67
N TRP A 48 -24.46 4.91 0.46
CA TRP A 48 -23.22 4.82 1.24
C TRP A 48 -22.28 5.99 0.96
N VAL A 49 -22.08 6.38 -0.30
CA VAL A 49 -21.24 7.56 -0.61
C VAL A 49 -21.87 8.84 -0.10
N MET A 50 -23.21 9.00 -0.20
CA MET A 50 -23.90 10.17 0.36
C MET A 50 -23.68 10.27 1.87
N LEU A 51 -23.88 9.16 2.59
CA LEU A 51 -23.65 9.08 4.03
C LEU A 51 -22.21 9.41 4.40
N ILE A 52 -21.21 8.85 3.69
CA ILE A 52 -19.79 9.18 3.91
C ILE A 52 -19.54 10.67 3.64
N THR A 53 -20.09 11.25 2.58
CA THR A 53 -19.92 12.68 2.28
C THR A 53 -20.57 13.58 3.32
N THR A 54 -21.73 13.20 3.88
CA THR A 54 -22.40 13.94 4.96
C THR A 54 -21.55 13.94 6.24
N PHE A 55 -20.99 12.78 6.62
CA PHE A 55 -20.06 12.72 7.75
C PHE A 55 -18.77 13.50 7.49
N LEU A 56 -18.20 13.42 6.28
CA LEU A 56 -17.01 14.17 5.92
C LEU A 56 -17.27 15.68 5.97
N MET A 57 -18.40 16.15 5.44
CA MET A 57 -18.80 17.55 5.51
C MET A 57 -18.99 18.01 6.96
N ALA A 58 -19.62 17.19 7.81
CA ALA A 58 -19.75 17.51 9.22
C ALA A 58 -18.40 17.56 9.94
N ALA A 59 -17.47 16.64 9.62
CA ALA A 59 -16.10 16.68 10.14
C ALA A 59 -15.35 17.93 9.68
N VAL A 60 -15.51 18.34 8.42
CA VAL A 60 -14.95 19.59 7.89
C VAL A 60 -15.52 20.82 8.61
N MET A 61 -16.82 20.86 8.86
CA MET A 61 -17.45 21.97 9.62
C MET A 61 -16.94 22.05 11.07
N LEU A 62 -16.62 20.92 11.70
CA LEU A 62 -16.06 20.88 13.06
C LEU A 62 -14.57 21.27 13.09
N VAL A 63 -13.77 20.71 12.18
CA VAL A 63 -12.29 20.83 12.23
C VAL A 63 -11.79 22.08 11.53
N ILE A 64 -12.38 22.47 10.39
CA ILE A 64 -11.89 23.59 9.58
C ILE A 64 -12.66 24.87 9.90
N TRP A 65 -13.98 24.80 10.06
CA TRP A 65 -14.81 25.99 10.28
C TRP A 65 -15.04 26.33 11.75
N GLU A 66 -14.60 25.49 12.69
CA GLU A 66 -14.80 25.64 14.15
C GLU A 66 -16.23 26.13 14.51
N THR A 67 -17.24 25.68 13.77
CA THR A 67 -18.61 26.14 13.96
C THR A 67 -19.18 25.52 15.24
N ASN A 68 -20.06 26.25 15.94
CA ASN A 68 -20.67 25.77 17.17
C ASN A 68 -21.31 24.37 16.95
N ILE A 69 -20.95 23.43 17.81
CA ILE A 69 -21.34 22.00 17.78
C ILE A 69 -22.85 21.84 17.61
N PHE A 70 -23.65 22.75 18.17
CA PHE A 70 -25.11 22.70 18.03
C PHE A 70 -25.58 22.80 16.57
N PHE A 71 -25.00 23.69 15.76
CA PHE A 71 -25.36 23.83 14.34
C PHE A 71 -24.90 22.63 13.51
N VAL A 72 -23.72 22.08 13.82
CA VAL A 72 -23.23 20.87 13.16
C VAL A 72 -24.13 19.69 13.48
N LEU A 73 -24.51 19.51 14.74
CA LEU A 73 -25.39 18.42 15.17
C LEU A 73 -26.77 18.55 14.53
N LEU A 74 -27.31 19.76 14.41
CA LEU A 74 -28.56 20.01 13.71
C LEU A 74 -28.47 19.64 12.22
N PHE A 75 -27.42 20.12 11.52
CA PHE A 75 -27.17 19.78 10.13
C PHE A 75 -27.05 18.26 9.94
N LEU A 76 -26.22 17.62 10.77
CA LEU A 76 -26.00 16.18 10.71
C LEU A 76 -27.29 15.41 10.97
N ALA A 77 -28.10 15.81 11.96
CA ALA A 77 -29.37 15.15 12.25
C ALA A 77 -30.36 15.23 11.08
N VAL A 78 -30.44 16.37 10.39
CA VAL A 78 -31.34 16.54 9.24
C VAL A 78 -30.89 15.68 8.06
N PHE A 79 -29.62 15.76 7.68
CA PHE A 79 -29.10 15.02 6.52
C PHE A 79 -29.05 13.52 6.76
N VAL A 80 -28.53 13.08 7.91
CA VAL A 80 -28.53 11.66 8.30
C VAL A 80 -29.97 11.14 8.49
N GLY A 81 -30.91 11.99 8.91
CA GLY A 81 -32.33 11.62 8.99
C GLY A 81 -32.90 11.27 7.61
N ILE A 82 -32.69 12.14 6.62
CA ILE A 82 -33.14 11.91 5.23
C ILE A 82 -32.46 10.66 4.65
N GLU A 83 -31.14 10.56 4.78
CA GLU A 83 -30.37 9.40 4.30
C GLU A 83 -30.79 8.10 5.01
N GLY A 84 -31.10 8.17 6.30
CA GLY A 84 -31.58 7.04 7.10
C GLY A 84 -32.91 6.49 6.59
N VAL A 85 -33.82 7.36 6.15
CA VAL A 85 -35.09 6.94 5.51
C VAL A 85 -34.80 6.21 4.20
N TYR A 86 -33.92 6.75 3.36
CA TYR A 86 -33.49 6.08 2.11
C TYR A 86 -32.81 4.73 2.39
N MET A 87 -31.93 4.67 3.39
CA MET A 87 -31.24 3.45 3.81
C MET A 87 -32.23 2.39 4.31
N THR A 88 -33.25 2.78 5.07
CA THR A 88 -34.30 1.88 5.56
C THR A 88 -35.12 1.27 4.41
N SER A 89 -35.41 2.06 3.37
CA SER A 89 -36.08 1.60 2.15
C SER A 89 -35.23 0.57 1.38
N LEU A 90 -33.91 0.78 1.31
CA LEU A 90 -32.96 -0.14 0.69
C LEU A 90 -32.75 -1.41 1.53
N LEU A 91 -32.67 -1.29 2.86
CA LEU A 91 -32.54 -2.41 3.81
C LEU A 91 -33.72 -3.37 3.75
N HIS A 92 -34.94 -2.87 3.55
CA HIS A 92 -36.12 -3.72 3.36
C HIS A 92 -36.00 -4.67 2.16
N LYS A 93 -35.19 -4.33 1.15
CA LYS A 93 -34.93 -5.17 -0.04
C LYS A 93 -33.75 -6.13 0.15
N VAL A 94 -32.96 -5.99 1.22
CA VAL A 94 -31.78 -6.84 1.49
C VAL A 94 -32.14 -8.33 1.65
N PRO A 95 -33.19 -8.72 2.41
CA PRO A 95 -33.57 -10.14 2.55
C PRO A 95 -34.01 -10.78 1.23
N ARG A 96 -34.46 -9.97 0.25
CA ARG A 96 -34.95 -10.43 -1.06
C ARG A 96 -33.86 -10.48 -2.14
N GLY A 97 -32.59 -10.27 -1.78
CA GLY A 97 -31.46 -10.37 -2.72
C GLY A 97 -30.45 -9.22 -2.68
N GLY A 98 -30.73 -8.17 -1.90
CA GLY A 98 -29.81 -7.02 -1.75
C GLY A 98 -28.56 -7.27 -0.88
N TRP A 99 -28.36 -8.49 -0.37
CA TRP A 99 -27.22 -8.86 0.48
C TRP A 99 -25.94 -9.18 -0.30
N VAL A 100 -26.06 -9.52 -1.60
CA VAL A 100 -24.93 -9.88 -2.47
C VAL A 100 -23.81 -8.83 -2.50
N PRO A 101 -24.07 -7.51 -2.72
CA PRO A 101 -23.01 -6.51 -2.71
C PRO A 101 -22.32 -6.36 -1.35
N PHE A 102 -23.05 -6.54 -0.25
CA PHE A 102 -22.47 -6.52 1.10
C PHE A 102 -21.52 -7.69 1.33
N ALA A 103 -21.90 -8.90 0.90
CA ALA A 103 -21.03 -10.07 1.01
C ALA A 103 -19.74 -9.90 0.19
N ILE A 104 -19.84 -9.38 -1.04
CA ILE A 104 -18.68 -9.12 -1.90
C ILE A 104 -17.79 -8.03 -1.27
N SER A 105 -18.37 -6.92 -0.83
CA SER A 105 -17.63 -5.84 -0.16
C SER A 105 -16.91 -6.33 1.10
N SER A 106 -17.58 -7.15 1.92
CA SER A 106 -16.99 -7.75 3.12
C SER A 106 -15.79 -8.64 2.80
N LEU A 107 -15.85 -9.42 1.72
CA LEU A 107 -14.73 -10.26 1.30
C LEU A 107 -13.51 -9.41 0.91
N PHE A 108 -13.70 -8.39 0.08
CA PHE A 108 -12.62 -7.47 -0.30
C PHE A 108 -12.05 -6.72 0.90
N LEU A 109 -12.92 -6.29 1.82
CA LEU A 109 -12.51 -5.64 3.06
C LEU A 109 -11.61 -6.55 3.89
N VAL A 110 -11.96 -7.83 4.05
CA VAL A 110 -11.12 -8.81 4.78
C VAL A 110 -9.75 -8.96 4.11
N ILE A 111 -9.70 -9.01 2.78
CA ILE A 111 -8.43 -9.11 2.03
C ILE A 111 -7.56 -7.87 2.29
N THR A 112 -8.14 -6.68 2.14
CA THR A 112 -7.41 -5.41 2.33
C THR A 112 -7.01 -5.19 3.78
N LEU A 113 -7.87 -5.52 4.75
CA LEU A 113 -7.53 -5.45 6.17
C LEU A 113 -6.42 -6.43 6.51
N SER A 114 -6.51 -7.68 6.04
CA SER A 114 -5.48 -8.69 6.26
C SER A 114 -4.13 -8.26 5.68
N TRP A 115 -4.13 -7.73 4.46
CA TRP A 115 -2.93 -7.16 3.82
C TRP A 115 -2.35 -5.99 4.62
N THR A 116 -3.18 -5.05 5.04
CA THR A 116 -2.76 -3.86 5.79
C THR A 116 -2.23 -4.22 7.17
N TYR A 117 -2.91 -5.13 7.86
CA TYR A 117 -2.48 -5.69 9.13
C TYR A 117 -1.14 -6.43 8.99
N GLY A 118 -0.99 -7.25 7.95
CA GLY A 118 0.26 -7.94 7.64
C GLY A 118 1.43 -6.99 7.39
N ARG A 119 1.22 -5.93 6.59
CA ARG A 119 2.24 -4.88 6.37
C ARG A 119 2.61 -4.15 7.65
N SER A 120 1.62 -3.79 8.47
CA SER A 120 1.85 -3.14 9.76
C SER A 120 2.66 -4.04 10.71
N LYS A 121 2.31 -5.33 10.83
CA LYS A 121 3.04 -6.30 11.66
C LYS A 121 4.46 -6.53 11.17
N LYS A 122 4.69 -6.57 9.86
CA LYS A 122 6.05 -6.64 9.30
C LYS A 122 6.88 -5.41 9.70
N SER A 123 6.30 -4.21 9.58
CA SER A 123 6.97 -2.96 9.97
C SER A 123 7.30 -2.92 11.46
N GLU A 124 6.37 -3.32 12.33
CA GLU A 124 6.61 -3.45 13.77
C GLU A 124 7.72 -4.47 14.09
N TYR A 125 7.71 -5.62 13.42
CA TYR A 125 8.71 -6.67 13.61
C TYR A 125 10.12 -6.19 13.21
N GLU A 126 10.25 -5.50 12.08
CA GLU A 126 11.50 -4.89 11.64
C GLU A 126 11.95 -3.75 12.58
N ALA A 127 11.00 -3.03 13.18
CA ALA A 127 11.29 -1.98 14.15
C ALA A 127 11.72 -2.51 15.52
N VAL A 128 11.25 -3.68 15.94
CA VAL A 128 11.64 -4.31 17.22
C VAL A 128 12.95 -5.10 17.07
N LYS A 129 13.17 -5.81 15.95
CA LYS A 129 14.40 -6.57 15.68
C LYS A 129 15.50 -5.75 15.00
N LYS A 130 15.59 -4.47 15.35
CA LYS A 130 16.70 -3.63 14.87
C LYS A 130 18.01 -4.22 15.33
N MET A 131 18.94 -4.38 14.40
CA MET A 131 20.26 -4.85 14.75
C MET A 131 21.02 -3.71 15.44
N GLY A 132 21.52 -3.98 16.64
CA GLY A 132 22.36 -3.05 17.38
C GLY A 132 23.71 -2.87 16.69
N ARG A 133 24.32 -1.67 16.80
CA ARG A 133 25.63 -1.38 16.19
C ARG A 133 26.71 -2.37 16.62
N VAL A 134 26.74 -2.72 17.91
CA VAL A 134 27.72 -3.65 18.49
C VAL A 134 27.64 -5.06 17.86
N GLU A 135 26.42 -5.55 17.62
CA GLU A 135 26.22 -6.87 16.99
C GLU A 135 26.66 -6.83 15.51
N PHE A 136 26.47 -5.70 14.85
CA PHE A 136 26.92 -5.51 13.46
C PHE A 136 28.44 -5.42 13.32
N ASP A 137 29.11 -4.69 14.23
CA ASP A 137 30.58 -4.62 14.23
C ASP A 137 31.22 -6.00 14.43
N GLN A 138 30.60 -6.86 15.25
CA GLN A 138 31.01 -8.26 15.41
C GLN A 138 30.82 -9.08 14.11
N LEU A 139 29.68 -8.92 13.42
CA LEU A 139 29.47 -9.58 12.13
C LEU A 139 30.49 -9.15 11.07
N ILE A 140 30.87 -7.87 11.08
CA ILE A 140 31.89 -7.34 10.17
C ILE A 140 33.26 -7.98 10.46
N ALA A 141 33.63 -8.12 11.73
CA ALA A 141 34.90 -8.72 12.12
C ALA A 141 35.02 -10.20 11.70
N CYS A 142 33.90 -10.93 11.67
CA CYS A 142 33.87 -12.35 11.31
C CYS A 142 33.74 -12.63 9.80
N SER A 143 33.50 -11.62 8.96
CA SER A 143 33.16 -11.82 7.54
C SER A 143 34.26 -11.36 6.60
N THR A 144 34.45 -12.07 5.49
CA THR A 144 35.39 -11.66 4.44
C THR A 144 34.86 -10.47 3.66
N ARG A 145 35.70 -9.45 3.39
CA ARG A 145 35.29 -8.22 2.69
C ARG A 145 35.61 -8.26 1.19
N VAL A 146 34.60 -8.29 0.33
CA VAL A 146 34.72 -8.22 -1.13
C VAL A 146 34.64 -6.76 -1.60
N PRO A 147 35.53 -6.29 -2.50
CA PRO A 147 35.54 -4.91 -2.99
C PRO A 147 34.41 -4.68 -4.01
N ARG A 148 33.19 -4.45 -3.50
CA ARG A 148 32.01 -4.09 -4.31
C ARG A 148 31.07 -3.22 -3.48
N ILE A 149 30.23 -2.41 -4.14
CA ILE A 149 29.17 -1.63 -3.47
C ILE A 149 27.90 -2.48 -3.35
N CYS A 150 27.25 -2.43 -2.19
CA CYS A 150 25.92 -3.00 -1.96
C CYS A 150 24.95 -1.90 -1.55
N PHE A 151 23.80 -1.80 -2.21
CA PHE A 151 22.71 -0.95 -1.76
C PHE A 151 21.68 -1.81 -0.99
N PHE A 152 21.36 -1.41 0.23
CA PHE A 152 20.29 -2.00 1.01
C PHE A 152 19.16 -0.98 1.14
N CYS A 153 18.10 -1.16 0.36
CA CYS A 153 16.89 -0.35 0.49
C CYS A 153 16.14 -0.76 1.77
N THR A 154 15.96 0.17 2.69
CA THR A 154 15.28 -0.06 3.97
C THR A 154 14.40 1.10 4.36
N ASP A 155 13.22 0.80 4.89
CA ASP A 155 12.30 1.80 5.44
C ASP A 155 12.69 2.23 6.87
N LEU A 156 13.79 1.69 7.39
CA LEU A 156 14.23 1.88 8.77
C LEU A 156 15.06 3.17 8.93
N ILE A 157 14.53 4.11 9.68
CA ILE A 157 15.12 5.44 9.91
C ILE A 157 16.36 5.37 10.82
N HIS A 158 16.29 4.48 11.81
CA HIS A 158 17.30 4.33 12.85
C HIS A 158 17.54 2.84 13.10
N GLY A 159 18.81 2.43 13.04
CA GLY A 159 19.25 1.06 13.23
C GLY A 159 19.67 0.41 11.91
N ILE A 160 20.31 -0.76 12.03
CA ILE A 160 20.72 -1.58 10.89
C ILE A 160 19.63 -2.61 10.64
N PRO A 161 19.15 -2.77 9.39
CA PRO A 161 18.05 -3.67 9.12
C PRO A 161 18.46 -5.13 9.38
N PRO A 162 17.58 -5.94 10.01
CA PRO A 162 17.91 -7.32 10.40
C PRO A 162 18.23 -8.23 9.20
N ILE A 163 17.86 -7.82 7.98
CA ILE A 163 18.18 -8.54 6.75
C ILE A 163 19.69 -8.72 6.52
N VAL A 164 20.51 -7.79 7.02
CA VAL A 164 21.97 -7.86 6.87
C VAL A 164 22.54 -9.06 7.60
N ARG A 165 22.00 -9.36 8.80
CA ARG A 165 22.39 -10.56 9.56
C ARG A 165 22.09 -11.83 8.77
N HIS A 166 20.91 -11.92 8.17
CA HIS A 166 20.53 -13.08 7.37
C HIS A 166 21.38 -13.20 6.09
N TYR A 167 21.72 -12.07 5.48
CA TYR A 167 22.61 -12.01 4.32
C TYR A 167 24.01 -12.54 4.66
N VAL A 168 24.62 -12.06 5.75
CA VAL A 168 25.94 -12.50 6.21
C VAL A 168 25.97 -14.00 6.48
N GLN A 169 24.94 -14.53 7.15
CA GLN A 169 24.85 -15.96 7.46
C GLN A 169 24.80 -16.85 6.22
N ARG A 170 24.20 -16.37 5.13
CA ARG A 170 24.03 -17.17 3.91
C ARG A 170 25.17 -16.98 2.92
N VAL A 171 25.72 -15.77 2.80
CA VAL A 171 26.71 -15.42 1.78
C VAL A 171 28.14 -15.43 2.33
N SER A 172 28.32 -15.34 3.66
CA SER A 172 29.63 -15.35 4.38
C SER A 172 30.66 -14.33 3.87
N SER A 173 30.24 -13.39 3.01
CA SER A 173 31.04 -12.27 2.54
C SER A 173 30.24 -11.00 2.64
N LEU A 174 30.89 -9.96 3.17
CA LEU A 174 30.37 -8.61 3.21
C LEU A 174 31.04 -7.78 2.14
N ARG A 175 30.32 -6.78 1.65
CA ARG A 175 30.85 -5.83 0.69
C ARG A 175 31.61 -4.72 1.42
N LYS A 176 32.74 -4.26 0.86
CA LYS A 176 33.56 -3.19 1.45
C LYS A 176 32.77 -1.89 1.59
N VAL A 177 31.86 -1.60 0.67
CA VAL A 177 30.99 -0.42 0.73
C VAL A 177 29.53 -0.89 0.84
N MET A 178 28.90 -0.61 1.97
CA MET A 178 27.47 -0.86 2.19
C MET A 178 26.74 0.46 2.38
N VAL A 179 25.73 0.71 1.56
CA VAL A 179 24.91 1.91 1.61
C VAL A 179 23.48 1.53 1.96
N PHE A 180 23.03 1.92 3.15
CA PHE A 180 21.63 1.80 3.55
C PHE A 180 20.83 2.96 2.96
N VAL A 181 19.95 2.68 2.00
CA VAL A 181 19.14 3.68 1.32
C VAL A 181 17.74 3.69 1.93
N THR A 182 17.31 4.83 2.45
CA THR A 182 15.93 5.03 2.92
C THR A 182 15.26 6.08 2.07
N VAL A 183 14.19 5.68 1.38
CA VAL A 183 13.43 6.55 0.49
C VAL A 183 12.29 7.19 1.28
N ARG A 184 12.16 8.51 1.20
CA ARG A 184 11.02 9.23 1.75
C ARG A 184 10.42 10.16 0.72
N SER A 185 9.10 10.22 0.68
CA SER A 185 8.35 11.17 -0.14
C SER A 185 8.03 12.40 0.71
N VAL A 186 8.95 13.37 0.76
CA VAL A 186 8.78 14.66 1.46
C VAL A 186 9.25 15.77 0.52
N LEU A 187 8.62 16.95 0.57
CA LEU A 187 9.08 18.14 -0.16
C LEU A 187 10.44 18.57 0.42
N PRO A 188 11.58 18.35 -0.28
CA PRO A 188 12.89 18.50 0.35
C PRO A 188 13.43 19.92 0.21
N GLU A 189 14.12 20.39 1.26
CA GLU A 189 15.13 21.46 1.17
C GLU A 189 16.52 20.86 0.80
N GLU A 190 16.76 19.59 1.15
CA GLU A 190 17.95 18.80 0.77
C GLU A 190 17.55 17.41 0.24
N ARG A 191 18.00 17.05 -0.97
CA ARG A 191 17.59 15.83 -1.70
C ARG A 191 18.25 14.53 -1.20
N PHE A 192 19.47 14.63 -0.68
CA PHE A 192 20.27 13.50 -0.21
C PHE A 192 20.90 13.82 1.15
N LEU A 193 20.53 13.07 2.18
CA LEU A 193 21.12 13.17 3.51
C LEU A 193 21.96 11.92 3.75
N VAL A 194 23.28 12.06 3.70
CA VAL A 194 24.22 10.95 3.87
C VAL A 194 24.94 11.08 5.22
N ALA A 195 25.08 9.96 5.93
CA ALA A 195 25.78 9.89 7.22
C ALA A 195 26.60 8.60 7.33
N LYS A 196 27.85 8.71 7.79
CA LYS A 196 28.73 7.56 8.05
C LYS A 196 28.29 6.82 9.32
N LEU A 197 28.21 5.50 9.26
CA LEU A 197 27.74 4.66 10.36
C LEU A 197 28.91 3.94 11.04
N GLY A 198 29.78 4.70 11.73
CA GLY A 198 30.82 4.17 12.62
C GLY A 198 31.99 3.47 11.90
N SER A 199 31.78 2.25 11.41
CA SER A 199 32.80 1.41 10.78
C SER A 199 33.13 1.87 9.35
N GLU A 200 34.41 1.78 8.95
CA GLU A 200 34.84 2.10 7.58
C GLU A 200 34.07 1.32 6.52
N GLY A 201 33.59 2.05 5.49
CA GLY A 201 32.80 1.52 4.39
C GLY A 201 31.30 1.35 4.63
N VAL A 202 30.75 1.80 5.76
CA VAL A 202 29.30 1.71 6.04
C VAL A 202 28.66 3.09 6.05
N TYR A 203 27.77 3.32 5.09
CA TYR A 203 27.10 4.59 4.88
C TYR A 203 25.59 4.43 4.97
N ARG A 204 24.94 5.49 5.42
CA ARG A 204 23.48 5.64 5.41
C ARG A 204 23.14 6.80 4.51
N CYS A 205 22.23 6.60 3.56
CA CYS A 205 21.74 7.60 2.64
C CYS A 205 20.22 7.68 2.79
N ILE A 206 19.71 8.83 3.18
CA ILE A 206 18.27 9.13 3.18
C ILE A 206 18.00 9.95 1.93
N VAL A 207 17.18 9.41 1.05
CA VAL A 207 16.82 10.04 -0.21
C VAL A 207 15.41 10.59 -0.08
N GLN A 208 15.29 11.90 -0.25
CA GLN A 208 14.03 12.60 -0.18
C GLN A 208 13.56 12.93 -1.61
N TYR A 209 12.40 12.42 -2.00
CA TYR A 209 11.77 12.70 -3.28
C TYR A 209 10.53 13.56 -3.07
N GLY A 210 10.34 14.55 -3.95
CA GLY A 210 9.08 15.26 -4.07
C GLY A 210 7.97 14.34 -4.59
N TYR A 211 6.72 14.70 -4.32
CA TYR A 211 5.54 13.93 -4.75
C TYR A 211 5.43 13.80 -6.28
N MET A 212 6.06 14.71 -7.04
CA MET A 212 6.09 14.74 -8.50
C MET A 212 7.38 14.15 -9.08
N ASP A 213 8.32 13.70 -8.25
CA ASP A 213 9.58 13.15 -8.73
C ASP A 213 9.42 11.71 -9.19
N LYS A 214 10.00 11.41 -10.35
CA LYS A 214 10.05 10.03 -10.86
C LYS A 214 11.06 9.23 -10.03
N HIS A 215 10.58 8.23 -9.31
CA HIS A 215 11.40 7.25 -8.59
C HIS A 215 12.10 6.29 -9.57
N SER A 216 13.06 6.77 -10.36
CA SER A 216 13.90 5.89 -11.18
C SER A 216 15.16 5.51 -10.41
N MET A 217 15.12 4.36 -9.72
CA MET A 217 16.26 3.76 -9.02
C MET A 217 17.18 2.94 -9.95
N GLU A 218 16.78 2.72 -11.20
CA GLU A 218 17.49 1.85 -12.16
C GLU A 218 18.55 2.58 -13.00
N GLY A 219 18.69 3.89 -12.85
CA GLY A 219 19.65 4.68 -13.63
C GLY A 219 21.08 4.58 -13.09
N LYS A 220 22.06 4.36 -13.98
CA LYS A 220 23.49 4.59 -13.67
C LYS A 220 23.75 6.00 -13.12
N GLU A 221 22.94 6.97 -13.54
CA GLU A 221 22.95 8.35 -13.07
C GLU A 221 22.62 8.50 -11.58
N TYR A 222 21.71 7.66 -11.06
CA TYR A 222 21.36 7.67 -9.64
C TYR A 222 22.53 7.14 -8.80
N ILE A 223 23.14 6.04 -9.22
CA ILE A 223 24.33 5.48 -8.57
C ILE A 223 25.47 6.51 -8.59
N ALA A 224 25.70 7.16 -9.73
CA ALA A 224 26.73 8.21 -9.86
C ALA A 224 26.48 9.39 -8.91
N SER A 225 25.22 9.83 -8.77
CA SER A 225 24.84 10.92 -7.87
C SER A 225 25.01 10.54 -6.39
N VAL A 226 24.66 9.30 -6.02
CA VAL A 226 24.88 8.83 -4.64
C VAL A 226 26.37 8.67 -4.35
N VAL A 227 27.16 8.17 -5.31
CA VAL A 227 28.61 8.03 -5.17
C VAL A 227 29.31 9.40 -5.05
N SER A 228 28.84 10.43 -5.77
CA SER A 228 29.41 11.77 -5.63
C SER A 228 29.16 12.38 -4.25
N VAL A 229 27.95 12.20 -3.70
CA VAL A 229 27.63 12.68 -2.34
C VAL A 229 28.39 11.88 -1.28
N LEU A 230 28.57 10.57 -1.49
CA LEU A 230 29.39 9.73 -0.61
C LEU A 230 30.86 10.17 -0.61
N LYS A 231 31.40 10.63 -1.74
CA LYS A 231 32.77 11.12 -1.86
C LYS A 231 33.02 12.40 -1.07
N GLU A 232 32.02 13.28 -0.98
CA GLU A 232 32.11 14.52 -0.20
C GLU A 232 32.25 14.25 1.32
N ILE A 233 31.68 13.14 1.79
CA ILE A 233 31.69 12.74 3.20
C ILE A 233 32.83 11.75 3.53
N ALA A 234 33.50 11.20 2.51
CA ALA A 234 34.61 10.29 2.69
C ALA A 234 35.88 11.05 3.09
N GLU A 235 36.27 10.95 4.36
CA GLU A 235 37.47 11.61 4.90
C GLU A 235 38.80 10.97 4.42
N ASN A 236 38.76 9.70 3.96
CA ASN A 236 39.95 8.92 3.59
C ASN A 236 40.12 8.76 2.08
N ALA A 237 41.33 9.06 1.56
CA ALA A 237 41.68 8.90 0.15
C ALA A 237 41.49 7.45 -0.37
N GLN A 238 41.74 6.45 0.48
CA GLN A 238 41.49 5.04 0.16
C GLN A 238 39.99 4.72 0.02
N GLU A 239 39.10 5.34 0.79
CA GLU A 239 37.65 5.13 0.67
C GLU A 239 37.13 5.77 -0.64
N SER A 240 37.66 6.94 -1.03
CA SER A 240 37.34 7.57 -2.32
C SER A 240 37.77 6.72 -3.51
N GLU A 241 38.96 6.13 -3.47
CA GLU A 241 39.48 5.27 -4.56
C GLU A 241 38.69 3.95 -4.66
N MET A 242 38.21 3.41 -3.53
CA MET A 242 37.29 2.27 -3.51
C MET A 242 35.90 2.60 -4.08
N LEU A 243 35.42 3.83 -3.86
CA LEU A 243 34.16 4.32 -4.42
C LEU A 243 34.27 4.58 -5.94
N ASP A 244 35.42 4.99 -6.45
CA ASP A 244 35.66 5.22 -7.88
C ASP A 244 35.80 3.91 -8.68
N SER A 245 36.33 2.84 -8.08
CA SER A 245 36.52 1.53 -8.74
C SER A 245 35.27 0.64 -8.75
N ALA A 246 34.33 0.86 -7.83
CA ALA A 246 33.19 -0.02 -7.63
C ALA A 246 32.02 0.07 -8.65
N PRO A 247 31.70 1.22 -9.29
CA PRO A 247 30.67 1.29 -10.33
C PRO A 247 30.97 0.40 -11.53
N ASN A 248 32.27 0.21 -11.86
CA ASN A 248 32.74 -0.59 -12.99
C ASN A 248 32.67 -2.11 -12.75
N SER A 249 32.54 -2.54 -11.48
CA SER A 249 32.43 -3.95 -11.09
C SER A 249 30.99 -4.50 -11.14
N GLY A 250 30.03 -3.65 -11.53
CA GLY A 250 28.61 -3.95 -11.59
C GLY A 250 27.93 -3.73 -10.23
N ALA A 251 26.90 -2.88 -10.19
CA ALA A 251 26.01 -2.78 -9.04
C ALA A 251 25.03 -3.98 -9.01
N ILE A 252 24.71 -4.49 -7.82
CA ILE A 252 23.57 -5.39 -7.58
C ILE A 252 22.76 -4.74 -6.47
#